data_AF-A0A1U7YTF9-F1
#
_entry.id   AF-A0A1U7YTF9-F1
#
_cell.length_a   1.000
_cell.length_b   1.000
_cell.length_c   1.000
_cell.angle_alpha   90.00
_cell.angle_beta   90.00
_cell.angle_gamma   90.00
#
_symmetry.space_group_name_H-M   'P 1'
#
loop_
_entity.id
_entity.type
_entity.pdbx_description
1 polymer ?
#
loop_
_entity_poly.entity_id
_entity_poly.type
_entity_poly.pdbx_seq_one_letter_code
_entity_poly.pdbx_strand_id
1 'polypeptide(L)'
;MGPRWKGKGAEVKALADPISEIVIQLQSSLICSNSRGLLSDTNVLLKADTEQTELLNRACFGRPRVTAEKNEQWFQLCMEEAFYLQYSLKCIKVVDHNDTELNSDEVWRHMTSRREDFPILFKAFSHIRSKNWVDRSGSQYGVDFVAYSHHHALVHSEYAVVLYLHKMVVQMVA
;
A
#
# COMPACT_ATOMS: atom_id res chain seq x y z
N MET A 1 18.00 17.68 -4.46
CA MET A 1 16.81 18.56 -4.40
C MET A 1 15.92 18.07 -3.27
N GLY A 2 15.26 18.96 -2.53
CA GLY A 2 14.33 18.60 -1.44
C GLY A 2 12.88 18.41 -1.94
N PRO A 3 11.97 17.95 -1.06
CA PRO A 3 10.56 17.75 -1.39
C PRO A 3 9.86 19.02 -1.88
N ARG A 4 8.93 18.87 -2.83
CA ARG A 4 8.09 19.98 -3.34
C ARG A 4 6.74 20.00 -2.62
N TRP A 5 6.55 20.93 -1.70
CA TRP A 5 5.34 21.02 -0.87
C TRP A 5 4.15 21.66 -1.59
N LYS A 6 2.94 21.13 -1.38
CA LYS A 6 1.68 21.60 -2.01
C LYS A 6 1.05 22.85 -1.39
N GLY A 7 1.60 23.35 -0.28
CA GLY A 7 1.05 24.53 0.39
C GLY A 7 1.79 24.91 1.66
N LYS A 8 1.43 26.09 2.22
CA LYS A 8 2.03 26.61 3.45
C LYS A 8 1.69 25.69 4.64
N GLY A 9 2.71 25.27 5.38
CA GLY A 9 2.57 24.36 6.53
C GLY A 9 2.44 22.88 6.18
N ALA A 10 2.48 22.49 4.89
CA ALA A 10 2.48 21.09 4.49
C ALA A 10 3.73 20.35 4.98
N GLU A 11 4.89 21.00 4.93
CA GLU A 11 6.15 20.48 5.49
C GLU A 11 6.04 20.17 6.98
N VAL A 12 5.55 21.12 7.78
CA VAL A 12 5.39 20.94 9.23
C VAL A 12 4.45 19.77 9.54
N LYS A 13 3.33 19.65 8.81
CA LYS A 13 2.41 18.52 8.96
C LYS A 13 3.05 17.19 8.57
N ALA A 14 3.82 17.16 7.49
CA ALA A 14 4.45 15.94 7.00
C ALA A 14 5.57 15.46 7.94
N LEU A 15 6.33 16.38 8.53
CA LEU A 15 7.38 16.06 9.51
C LEU A 15 6.82 15.67 10.88
N ALA A 16 5.65 16.18 11.25
CA ALA A 16 4.96 15.81 12.48
C ALA A 16 4.26 14.44 12.41
N ASP A 17 4.05 13.91 11.20
CA ASP A 17 3.38 12.62 10.97
C ASP A 17 4.13 11.79 9.91
N PRO A 18 5.33 11.27 10.23
CA PRO A 18 6.16 10.56 9.25
C PRO A 18 5.59 9.17 8.92
N ILE A 19 5.63 8.80 7.64
CA ILE A 19 5.09 7.52 7.14
C ILE A 19 5.66 6.32 7.90
N SER A 20 6.94 6.35 8.30
CA SER A 20 7.57 5.28 9.07
C SER A 20 6.86 5.00 10.40
N GLU A 21 6.46 6.05 11.13
CA GLU A 21 5.79 5.89 12.42
C GLU A 21 4.35 5.39 12.23
N ILE A 22 3.64 5.93 11.22
CA ILE A 22 2.28 5.49 10.87
C ILE A 22 2.27 4.00 10.50
N VAL A 23 3.24 3.54 9.72
CA VAL A 23 3.35 2.13 9.31
C VAL A 23 3.61 1.22 10.52
N ILE A 24 4.42 1.64 11.48
CA ILE A 24 4.67 0.87 12.73
C ILE A 24 3.39 0.78 13.57
N GLN A 25 2.65 1.88 13.71
CA GLN A 25 1.38 1.91 14.43
C GLN A 25 0.35 1.00 13.74
N LEU A 26 0.22 1.11 12.42
CA LEU A 26 -0.65 0.25 11.60
C LEU A 26 -0.30 -1.22 11.78
N GLN A 27 0.98 -1.58 11.68
CA GLN A 27 1.46 -2.95 11.85
C GLN A 27 1.06 -3.50 13.22
N SER A 28 1.27 -2.72 14.28
CA SER A 28 0.93 -3.11 15.65
C SER A 28 -0.57 -3.33 15.83
N SER A 29 -1.41 -2.42 15.32
CA SER A 29 -2.87 -2.52 15.40
C SER A 29 -3.43 -3.74 14.65
N LEU A 30 -2.92 -4.02 13.45
CA LEU A 30 -3.33 -5.17 12.65
C LEU A 30 -2.92 -6.52 13.28
N ILE A 31 -1.74 -6.57 13.91
CA ILE A 31 -1.28 -7.75 14.66
C ILE A 31 -2.17 -7.98 15.89
N CYS A 32 -2.41 -6.95 16.70
CA CYS A 32 -3.20 -7.04 17.92
C CYS A 32 -4.64 -7.51 17.67
N SER A 33 -5.22 -7.11 16.53
CA SER A 33 -6.58 -7.50 16.12
C SER A 33 -6.66 -8.85 15.39
N ASN A 34 -5.51 -9.48 15.09
CA ASN A 34 -5.44 -10.68 14.24
C ASN A 34 -6.20 -10.48 12.91
N SER A 35 -5.94 -9.35 12.25
CA SER A 35 -6.67 -8.92 11.06
C SER A 35 -6.59 -9.93 9.91
N ARG A 36 -7.75 -10.20 9.28
CA ARG A 36 -7.90 -11.15 8.17
C ARG A 36 -8.35 -10.42 6.90
N GLY A 37 -7.64 -10.67 5.81
CA GLY A 37 -7.97 -10.19 4.46
C GLY A 37 -8.57 -11.32 3.61
N LEU A 38 -9.76 -11.10 3.07
CA LEU A 38 -10.42 -12.03 2.17
C LEU A 38 -9.88 -11.87 0.74
N LEU A 39 -9.28 -12.92 0.19
CA LEU A 39 -8.77 -12.94 -1.18
C LEU A 39 -9.91 -12.99 -2.20
N SER A 40 -9.92 -12.04 -3.13
CA SER A 40 -10.92 -11.92 -4.19
C SER A 40 -10.25 -11.64 -5.52
N ASP A 41 -10.09 -12.65 -6.37
CA ASP A 41 -9.48 -12.59 -7.72
C ASP A 41 -8.17 -11.79 -7.80
N THR A 42 -8.27 -10.46 -7.93
CA THR A 42 -7.16 -9.51 -8.10
C THR A 42 -7.01 -8.49 -6.95
N ASN A 43 -7.77 -8.64 -5.86
CA ASN A 43 -7.73 -7.76 -4.70
C ASN A 43 -7.89 -8.56 -3.40
N VAL A 44 -7.59 -7.91 -2.27
CA VAL A 44 -7.87 -8.45 -0.94
C VAL A 44 -8.75 -7.47 -0.18
N LEU A 45 -9.84 -7.97 0.42
CA LEU A 45 -10.75 -7.17 1.24
C LEU A 45 -10.37 -7.32 2.71
N LEU A 46 -9.95 -6.22 3.31
CA LEU A 46 -9.59 -6.16 4.72
C LEU A 46 -10.70 -5.44 5.49
N LYS A 47 -11.21 -6.04 6.56
CA LYS A 47 -12.10 -5.35 7.49
C LYS A 47 -11.25 -4.56 8.48
N ALA A 48 -11.56 -3.28 8.67
CA ALA A 48 -10.84 -2.39 9.55
C ALA A 48 -11.79 -1.67 10.52
N ASP A 49 -11.37 -1.54 11.78
CA ASP A 49 -12.03 -0.66 12.75
C ASP A 49 -11.70 0.82 12.51
N THR A 50 -12.20 1.72 13.36
CA THR A 50 -11.97 3.16 13.25
C THR A 50 -10.49 3.56 13.28
N GLU A 51 -9.70 2.95 14.17
CA GLU A 51 -8.27 3.27 14.33
C GLU A 51 -7.49 2.78 13.10
N GLN A 52 -7.72 1.52 12.72
CA GLN A 52 -7.10 0.90 11.54
C GLN A 52 -7.46 1.65 10.27
N THR A 53 -8.71 2.12 10.16
CA THR A 53 -9.17 2.95 9.04
C THR A 53 -8.36 4.24 8.95
N GLU A 54 -8.14 4.94 10.07
CA GLU A 54 -7.34 6.15 10.08
C GLU A 54 -5.89 5.86 9.65
N LEU A 55 -5.30 4.81 10.21
CA LEU A 55 -3.92 4.40 9.93
C LEU A 55 -3.73 3.93 8.48
N LEU A 56 -4.67 3.17 7.92
CA LEU A 56 -4.63 2.74 6.50
C LEU A 56 -4.70 3.94 5.56
N ASN A 57 -5.57 4.91 5.84
CA ASN A 57 -5.67 6.13 5.05
C ASN A 57 -4.38 6.96 5.14
N ARG A 58 -3.84 7.16 6.35
CA ARG A 58 -2.60 7.92 6.58
C ARG A 58 -1.37 7.25 5.97
N ALA A 59 -1.28 5.92 6.05
CA ALA A 59 -0.21 5.13 5.43
C ALA A 59 -0.42 4.89 3.92
N CYS A 60 -1.53 5.39 3.35
CA CYS A 60 -1.89 5.19 1.94
C CYS A 60 -1.92 3.71 1.53
N PHE A 61 -2.58 2.86 2.32
CA PHE A 61 -2.84 1.46 1.96
C PHE A 61 -4.31 1.27 1.59
N GLY A 62 -4.54 0.72 0.41
CA GLY A 62 -5.85 0.33 -0.07
C GLY A 62 -6.79 1.49 -0.32
N ARG A 63 -8.05 1.14 -0.56
CA ARG A 63 -9.14 2.09 -0.79
C ARG A 63 -10.33 1.74 0.08
N PRO A 64 -10.90 2.69 0.83
CA PRO A 64 -12.13 2.44 1.58
C PRO A 64 -13.28 2.13 0.62
N ARG A 65 -14.08 1.12 0.96
CA ARG A 65 -15.38 0.82 0.33
C ARG A 65 -16.49 1.38 1.21
N VAL A 66 -17.57 1.79 0.55
CA VAL A 66 -18.78 2.26 1.25
C VAL A 66 -19.39 1.09 2.02
N THR A 67 -19.54 1.27 3.33
CA THR A 67 -20.17 0.31 4.25
C THR A 67 -21.38 0.95 4.91
N ALA A 68 -22.40 0.15 5.23
CA ALA A 68 -23.57 0.62 5.98
C ALA A 68 -23.33 0.63 7.50
N GLU A 69 -22.30 -0.08 7.96
CA GLU A 69 -21.95 -0.24 9.38
C GLU A 69 -21.21 0.99 9.91
N LYS A 70 -21.59 1.46 11.10
CA LYS A 70 -21.08 2.73 11.65
C LYS A 70 -19.63 2.69 12.14
N ASN A 71 -19.12 1.51 12.49
CA ASN A 71 -17.84 1.36 13.20
C ASN A 71 -16.83 0.47 12.47
N GLU A 72 -17.18 -0.06 11.30
CA GLU A 72 -16.35 -0.99 10.55
C GLU A 72 -16.37 -0.62 9.07
N GLN A 73 -15.17 -0.56 8.48
CA GLN A 73 -14.97 -0.20 7.09
C GLN A 73 -14.21 -1.29 6.35
N TRP A 74 -14.69 -1.64 5.17
CA TRP A 74 -13.99 -2.55 4.27
C TRP A 74 -12.97 -1.76 3.45
N PHE A 75 -11.73 -2.21 3.44
CA PHE A 75 -10.66 -1.71 2.59
C PHE A 75 -10.36 -2.70 1.48
N GLN A 76 -10.31 -2.20 0.26
CA GLN A 76 -9.83 -2.95 -0.89
C GLN A 76 -8.34 -2.67 -1.09
N LEU A 77 -7.52 -3.69 -0.84
CA LEU A 77 -6.08 -3.70 -1.10
C LEU A 77 -5.82 -4.29 -2.49
N CYS A 78 -4.88 -3.71 -3.22
CA CYS A 78 -4.35 -4.38 -4.41
C CYS A 78 -3.44 -5.55 -4.00
N MET A 79 -3.03 -6.37 -4.97
CA MET A 79 -2.20 -7.56 -4.70
C MET A 79 -0.86 -7.20 -4.04
N GLU A 80 -0.21 -6.13 -4.50
CA GLU A 80 1.07 -5.67 -3.97
C GLU A 80 0.96 -5.20 -2.52
N GLU A 81 -0.06 -4.40 -2.21
CA GLU A 81 -0.34 -3.91 -0.86
C GLU A 81 -0.65 -5.08 0.08
N ALA A 82 -1.54 -5.97 -0.33
CA ALA A 82 -1.95 -7.12 0.47
C ALA A 82 -0.78 -8.08 0.73
N PHE A 83 0.01 -8.38 -0.30
CA PHE A 83 1.17 -9.24 -0.15
C PHE A 83 2.25 -8.56 0.69
N TYR A 84 2.44 -7.24 0.60
CA TYR A 84 3.37 -6.52 1.47
C TYR A 84 2.96 -6.58 2.94
N LEU A 85 1.67 -6.38 3.24
CA LEU A 85 1.14 -6.47 4.60
C LEU A 85 1.27 -7.90 5.17
N GLN A 86 1.03 -8.93 4.36
CA GLN A 86 1.11 -10.34 4.78
C GLN A 86 2.55 -10.87 4.85
N TYR A 87 3.39 -10.62 3.84
CA TYR A 87 4.72 -11.19 3.71
C TYR A 87 5.81 -10.33 4.35
N SER A 88 5.84 -9.03 4.04
CA SER A 88 6.91 -8.12 4.49
C SER A 88 6.66 -7.62 5.91
N LEU A 89 5.44 -7.17 6.21
CA LEU A 89 5.07 -6.66 7.54
C LEU A 89 4.50 -7.74 8.47
N LYS A 90 4.03 -8.87 7.92
CA LYS A 90 3.48 -10.00 8.69
C LYS A 90 2.38 -9.58 9.67
N CYS A 91 1.53 -8.64 9.26
CA CYS A 91 0.52 -8.04 10.11
C CYS A 91 -0.91 -8.43 9.76
N ILE A 92 -1.14 -9.09 8.63
CA ILE A 92 -2.45 -9.63 8.26
C ILE A 92 -2.34 -11.10 7.84
N LYS A 93 -3.44 -11.83 8.01
CA LYS A 93 -3.63 -13.17 7.44
C LYS A 93 -4.48 -13.04 6.18
N VAL A 94 -4.14 -13.78 5.12
CA VAL A 94 -4.97 -13.83 3.92
C VAL A 94 -5.74 -15.14 3.92
N VAL A 95 -7.06 -15.07 3.73
CA VAL A 95 -7.95 -16.24 3.68
C VAL A 95 -8.63 -16.34 2.32
N ASP A 96 -8.95 -17.56 1.91
CA ASP A 96 -9.74 -17.81 0.70
C ASP A 96 -11.27 -17.72 0.97
N HIS A 97 -12.07 -18.06 -0.04
CA HIS A 97 -13.53 -18.07 0.06
C HIS A 97 -14.09 -19.16 1.00
N ASN A 98 -13.27 -20.12 1.41
CA ASN A 98 -13.61 -21.18 2.35
C ASN A 98 -13.11 -20.86 3.78
N ASP A 99 -12.68 -19.62 4.04
CA ASP A 99 -12.05 -19.17 5.29
C ASP A 99 -10.75 -19.93 5.64
N THR A 100 -10.10 -20.52 4.63
CA THR A 100 -8.82 -21.22 4.80
C THR A 100 -7.67 -20.20 4.73
N GLU A 101 -6.84 -20.17 5.77
CA GLU A 101 -5.64 -19.32 5.82
C GLU A 101 -4.59 -19.80 4.82
N LEU A 102 -4.16 -18.89 3.94
CA LEU A 102 -3.16 -19.15 2.92
C LEU A 102 -1.78 -18.73 3.41
N ASN A 103 -0.80 -19.60 3.19
CA ASN A 103 0.61 -19.25 3.43
C ASN A 103 1.15 -18.30 2.35
N SER A 104 2.33 -17.72 2.58
CA SER A 104 2.91 -16.75 1.64
C SER A 104 3.16 -17.32 0.25
N ASP A 105 3.52 -18.61 0.12
CA ASP A 105 3.77 -19.24 -1.19
C ASP A 105 2.46 -19.46 -1.96
N GLU A 106 1.36 -19.76 -1.27
CA GLU A 106 0.03 -19.87 -1.85
C GLU A 106 -0.48 -18.52 -2.36
N VAL A 107 -0.37 -17.48 -1.54
CA VAL A 107 -0.74 -16.12 -1.94
C VAL A 107 0.11 -15.65 -3.12
N TRP A 108 1.41 -15.90 -3.08
CA TRP A 108 2.34 -15.57 -4.18
C TRP A 108 1.97 -16.27 -5.48
N ARG A 109 1.71 -17.59 -5.44
CA ARG A 109 1.30 -18.36 -6.63
C ARG A 109 -0.02 -17.87 -7.18
N HIS A 110 -1.00 -17.59 -6.32
CA HIS A 110 -2.28 -17.03 -6.75
C HIS A 110 -2.08 -15.71 -7.49
N MET A 111 -1.40 -14.74 -6.88
CA MET A 111 -1.20 -13.41 -7.49
C MET A 111 -0.39 -13.47 -8.79
N THR A 112 0.67 -14.28 -8.83
CA THR A 112 1.49 -14.48 -10.05
C THR A 112 0.68 -15.14 -11.17
N SER A 113 -0.22 -16.08 -10.85
CA SER A 113 -1.09 -16.70 -11.85
C SER A 113 -2.15 -15.75 -12.43
N ARG A 114 -2.50 -14.68 -11.70
CA ARG A 114 -3.50 -13.69 -12.11
C ARG A 114 -2.91 -12.51 -12.87
N ARG A 115 -1.64 -12.17 -12.63
CA ARG A 115 -0.96 -11.06 -13.29
C ARG A 115 0.52 -11.39 -13.49
N GLU A 116 0.92 -11.52 -14.75
CA GLU A 116 2.28 -11.91 -15.13
C GLU A 116 3.35 -10.90 -14.65
N ASP A 117 3.01 -9.62 -14.61
CA ASP A 117 3.86 -8.52 -14.16
C ASP A 117 3.91 -8.37 -12.62
N PHE A 118 3.10 -9.14 -11.86
CA PHE A 118 3.02 -9.02 -10.40
C PHE A 118 4.37 -9.11 -9.70
N PRO A 119 5.28 -10.05 -10.02
CA PRO A 119 6.58 -10.12 -9.35
C PRO A 119 7.41 -8.84 -9.49
N ILE A 120 7.35 -8.18 -10.65
CA ILE A 120 8.09 -6.94 -10.91
C ILE A 120 7.43 -5.77 -10.19
N LEU A 121 6.10 -5.68 -10.27
CA LEU A 121 5.32 -4.65 -9.58
C LEU A 121 5.50 -4.73 -8.05
N PHE A 122 5.43 -5.93 -7.48
CA PHE A 122 5.65 -6.14 -6.05
C PHE A 122 7.09 -5.79 -5.63
N LYS A 123 8.10 -6.16 -6.44
CA LYS A 123 9.48 -5.79 -6.15
C LYS A 123 9.69 -4.27 -6.15
N ALA A 124 9.08 -3.56 -7.11
CA ALA A 124 9.13 -2.11 -7.15
C ALA A 124 8.39 -1.48 -5.95
N PHE A 125 7.16 -1.94 -5.69
CA PHE A 125 6.34 -1.52 -4.56
C PHE A 125 7.07 -1.69 -3.22
N SER A 126 7.58 -2.90 -2.94
CA SER A 126 8.30 -3.21 -1.70
C SER A 126 9.58 -2.39 -1.55
N HIS A 127 10.29 -2.09 -2.64
CA HIS A 127 11.44 -1.21 -2.62
C HIS A 127 11.06 0.24 -2.23
N ILE A 128 9.98 0.77 -2.80
CA ILE A 128 9.47 2.11 -2.44
C ILE A 128 9.05 2.12 -0.96
N ARG A 129 8.29 1.12 -0.51
CA ARG A 129 7.85 1.01 0.88
C ARG A 129 9.00 0.82 1.88
N SER A 130 10.07 0.12 1.51
CA SER A 130 11.27 -0.01 2.37
C SER A 130 11.98 1.32 2.65
N LYS A 131 11.73 2.34 1.83
CA LYS A 131 12.22 3.71 2.04
C LYS A 131 11.24 4.58 2.82
N ASN A 132 10.10 4.03 3.25
CA ASN A 132 8.95 4.73 3.82
C ASN A 132 8.28 5.70 2.84
N TRP A 133 8.34 5.40 1.54
CA TRP A 133 7.70 6.21 0.51
C TRP A 133 6.34 5.63 0.14
N VAL A 134 5.47 6.48 -0.38
CA VAL A 134 4.14 6.12 -0.86
C VAL A 134 4.16 6.12 -2.38
N ASP A 135 3.71 5.03 -2.99
CA ASP A 135 3.46 4.93 -4.42
C ASP A 135 1.97 5.16 -4.74
N ARG A 136 1.70 5.65 -5.94
CA ARG A 136 0.36 5.70 -6.54
C ARG A 136 0.45 5.30 -8.00
N SER A 137 -0.66 4.80 -8.54
CA SER A 137 -0.77 4.52 -9.98
C SER A 137 -0.37 5.76 -10.80
N GLY A 138 0.56 5.57 -11.73
CA GLY A 138 1.10 6.60 -12.61
C GLY A 138 0.38 6.72 -13.95
N SER A 139 -0.76 6.02 -14.15
CA SER A 139 -1.43 5.90 -15.45
C SER A 139 -1.80 7.25 -16.07
N GLN A 140 -2.14 8.24 -15.25
CA GLN A 140 -2.43 9.63 -15.69
C GLN A 140 -1.21 10.35 -16.27
N TYR A 141 0.00 9.86 -16.00
CA TYR A 141 1.27 10.45 -16.40
C TYR A 141 2.04 9.55 -17.39
N GLY A 142 1.44 8.46 -17.87
CA GLY A 142 2.09 7.53 -18.80
C GLY A 142 3.23 6.71 -18.19
N VAL A 143 3.21 6.49 -16.87
CA VAL A 143 4.20 5.70 -16.13
C VAL A 143 3.51 4.68 -15.23
N ASP A 144 4.24 3.68 -14.71
CA ASP A 144 3.65 2.65 -13.86
C ASP A 144 3.24 3.21 -12.50
N PHE A 145 4.15 3.94 -11.86
CA PHE A 145 3.89 4.56 -10.55
C PHE A 145 4.50 5.95 -10.44
N VAL A 146 3.93 6.75 -9.55
CA VAL A 146 4.54 7.97 -9.04
C VAL A 146 4.84 7.80 -7.56
N ALA A 147 6.01 8.27 -7.12
CA ALA A 147 6.49 8.07 -5.75
C ALA A 147 6.54 9.41 -4.99
N TYR A 148 6.07 9.36 -3.75
CA TYR A 148 6.01 10.48 -2.81
C TYR A 148 6.83 10.16 -1.56
N SER A 149 7.68 11.08 -1.13
CA SER A 149 8.43 10.98 0.13
C SER A 149 7.54 11.07 1.37
N HIS A 150 6.35 11.65 1.24
CA HIS A 150 5.37 11.88 2.29
C HIS A 150 3.95 11.65 1.73
N HIS A 151 2.91 11.85 2.54
CA HIS A 151 1.53 11.72 2.10
C HIS A 151 1.25 12.60 0.85
N HIS A 152 0.69 11.99 -0.20
CA HIS A 152 0.44 12.60 -1.51
C HIS A 152 -0.41 13.89 -1.48
N ALA A 153 -1.15 14.15 -0.40
CA ALA A 153 -1.88 15.40 -0.19
C ALA A 153 -0.97 16.58 0.20
N LEU A 154 0.22 16.32 0.73
CA LEU A 154 1.14 17.33 1.28
C LEU A 154 2.30 17.67 0.34
N VAL A 155 2.71 16.71 -0.49
CA VAL A 155 3.88 16.84 -1.38
C VAL A 155 3.52 16.47 -2.82
N HIS A 156 4.21 17.08 -3.79
CA HIS A 156 4.20 16.63 -5.17
C HIS A 156 5.04 15.35 -5.31
N SER A 157 4.76 14.54 -6.33
CA SER A 157 5.58 13.37 -6.64
C SER A 157 7.00 13.82 -6.99
N GLU A 158 7.98 13.10 -6.47
CA GLU A 158 9.41 13.37 -6.72
C GLU A 158 9.92 12.50 -7.87
N TYR A 159 9.37 11.29 -8.01
CA TYR A 159 9.75 10.37 -9.07
C TYR A 159 8.54 9.82 -9.83
N ALA A 160 8.75 9.62 -11.13
CA ALA A 160 7.95 8.81 -12.01
C ALA A 160 8.73 7.51 -12.26
N VAL A 161 8.08 6.37 -12.08
CA VAL A 161 8.69 5.04 -12.12
C VAL A 161 8.15 4.29 -13.31
N VAL A 162 9.07 3.80 -14.15
CA VAL A 162 8.76 2.96 -15.30
C VAL A 162 9.42 1.59 -15.10
N LEU A 163 8.65 0.54 -15.28
CA LEU A 163 9.06 -0.84 -15.13
C LEU A 163 9.24 -1.49 -16.49
N TYR A 164 10.39 -2.13 -16.65
CA TYR A 164 10.69 -2.97 -17.80
C TYR A 164 10.80 -4.42 -17.30
N LEU A 165 10.31 -5.38 -18.10
CA LEU A 165 10.66 -6.78 -17.87
C LEU A 165 12.20 -6.86 -17.78
N HIS A 166 12.70 -7.21 -16.59
CA HIS A 166 14.12 -7.25 -16.17
C HIS A 166 14.77 -5.97 -15.60
N LYS A 167 14.16 -4.78 -15.62
CA LYS A 167 14.77 -3.56 -15.04
C LYS A 167 13.73 -2.59 -14.48
N MET A 168 14.00 -2.01 -13.30
CA MET A 168 13.26 -0.85 -12.78
C MET A 168 14.00 0.43 -13.15
N VAL A 169 13.33 1.39 -13.79
CA VAL A 169 13.88 2.71 -14.13
C VAL A 169 13.11 3.78 -13.35
N VAL A 170 13.83 4.60 -12.59
CA VAL A 170 13.26 5.70 -11.80
C VAL A 170 13.70 7.01 -12.43
N GLN A 171 12.74 7.84 -12.84
CA GLN A 171 12.97 9.16 -13.41
C GLN A 171 12.48 10.24 -12.46
N MET A 172 13.20 11.36 -12.37
CA MET A 172 12.76 12.52 -11.60
C MET A 172 11.62 13.24 -12.31
N VAL A 173 10.59 13.62 -11.56
CA VAL A 173 9.54 14.49 -12.09
C VAL A 173 10.04 15.93 -11.98
N ALA A 174 10.26 16.56 -13.14
CA ALA A 174 10.62 17.99 -13.21
C ALA A 174 9.51 18.91 -12.67
#